data_AF-A0A661NDQ8-F1
#
_entry.id   AF-A0A661NDQ8-F1
#
_cell.length_a   1.000
_cell.length_b   1.000
_cell.length_c   1.000
_cell.angle_alpha   90.00
_cell.angle_beta   90.00
_cell.angle_gamma   90.00
#
_symmetry.space_group_name_H-M   'P 1'
#
loop_
_entity.id
_entity.type
_entity.pdbx_description
1 polymer ?
#
loop_
_entity_poly.entity_id
_entity_poly.type
_entity_poly.pdbx_seq_one_letter_code
_entity_poly.pdbx_strand_id
1 'polypeptide(L)'
;MFDSDTAVRLDAIGNLGFTNPFGPERPKLEAIIVGEEVARSSRRSRPRDWPIGDRALRAIEEEAERQMAAAQVGLARGDAYTDAERDLIRGVALYVLYCRYDAELHEWITSDAPGDTVAFYGAFQNDFCKVFRSVAPPAWAATPAELFALFFQTRRAVHFVFHQILGTSLAAAKLRASVWESLFTHEPWRYLVHLQGRMHEAGTLILGPSGTG
;
A
#
# COMPACT_ATOMS: atom_id res chain seq x y z
N MET A 1 21.90 -11.71 8.76
CA MET A 1 22.15 -10.75 7.68
C MET A 1 21.49 -11.27 6.41
N PHE A 2 20.64 -10.48 5.77
CA PHE A 2 19.94 -10.89 4.55
C PHE A 2 20.93 -11.03 3.40
N ASP A 3 20.73 -12.03 2.54
CA ASP A 3 21.41 -12.08 1.26
C ASP A 3 20.88 -10.96 0.33
N SER A 4 21.61 -10.71 -0.75
CA SER A 4 21.29 -9.62 -1.68
C SER A 4 19.91 -9.76 -2.33
N ASP A 5 19.45 -10.98 -2.62
CA ASP A 5 18.16 -11.20 -3.28
C ASP A 5 17.01 -10.96 -2.30
N THR A 6 17.16 -11.48 -1.08
CA THR A 6 16.23 -11.24 0.02
C THR A 6 16.11 -9.74 0.30
N ALA A 7 17.22 -9.01 0.42
CA ALA A 7 17.20 -7.57 0.68
C ALA A 7 16.44 -6.78 -0.40
N VAL A 8 16.72 -7.07 -1.69
CA VAL A 8 16.02 -6.45 -2.83
C VAL A 8 14.53 -6.75 -2.80
N ARG A 9 14.14 -7.97 -2.42
CA ARG A 9 12.73 -8.36 -2.33
C ARG A 9 12.00 -7.65 -1.19
N LEU A 10 12.60 -7.59 0.00
CA LEU A 10 12.01 -6.88 1.14
C LEU A 10 11.84 -5.39 0.82
N ASP A 11 12.83 -4.79 0.16
CA ASP A 11 12.76 -3.40 -0.30
C ASP A 11 11.63 -3.20 -1.30
N ALA A 12 11.47 -4.10 -2.27
CA ALA A 12 10.39 -4.04 -3.25
C ALA A 12 9.01 -4.14 -2.59
N ILE A 13 8.82 -5.02 -1.61
CA ILE A 13 7.57 -5.14 -0.84
C ILE A 13 7.29 -3.85 -0.07
N GLY A 14 8.29 -3.34 0.64
CA GLY A 14 8.17 -2.08 1.39
C GLY A 14 7.76 -0.92 0.49
N ASN A 15 8.42 -0.77 -0.66
CA ASN A 15 8.12 0.28 -1.63
C ASN A 15 6.79 0.10 -2.36
N LEU A 16 6.28 -1.14 -2.47
CA LEU A 16 5.01 -1.40 -3.15
C LEU A 16 3.83 -0.70 -2.47
N GLY A 17 3.84 -0.62 -1.14
CA GLY A 17 2.80 0.05 -0.35
C GLY A 17 2.75 1.57 -0.52
N PHE A 18 3.86 2.17 -0.96
CA PHE A 18 3.98 3.61 -1.18
C PHE A 18 3.90 3.98 -2.66
N THR A 19 4.25 3.07 -3.57
CA THR A 19 4.25 3.36 -5.01
C THR A 19 2.85 3.64 -5.53
N ASN A 20 2.76 4.57 -6.50
CA ASN A 20 1.53 4.85 -7.22
C ASN A 20 0.92 3.54 -7.79
N PRO A 21 -0.28 3.13 -7.34
CA PRO A 21 -0.91 1.88 -7.76
C PRO A 21 -1.27 1.85 -9.25
N PHE A 22 -1.34 3.02 -9.88
CA PHE A 22 -1.66 3.20 -11.29
C PHE A 22 -0.44 3.62 -12.12
N GLY A 23 0.73 3.78 -11.49
CA GLY A 23 1.97 4.20 -12.12
C GLY A 23 2.74 3.05 -12.80
N PRO A 24 3.68 3.39 -13.70
CA PRO A 24 4.49 2.40 -14.42
C PRO A 24 5.54 1.68 -13.55
N GLU A 25 5.84 2.19 -12.37
CA GLU A 25 6.83 1.62 -11.46
C GLU A 25 6.30 0.39 -10.72
N ARG A 26 4.99 0.36 -10.40
CA ARG A 26 4.40 -0.74 -9.64
C ARG A 26 4.62 -2.11 -10.30
N PRO A 27 4.38 -2.31 -11.60
CA PRO A 27 4.66 -3.61 -12.25
C PRO A 27 6.12 -4.07 -12.14
N LYS A 28 7.09 -3.15 -12.03
CA LYS A 28 8.50 -3.51 -11.84
C LYS A 28 8.73 -4.08 -10.45
N LEU A 29 8.13 -3.46 -9.43
CA LEU A 29 8.16 -3.97 -8.05
C LEU A 29 7.44 -5.31 -7.95
N GLU A 30 6.25 -5.45 -8.56
CA GLU A 30 5.55 -6.74 -8.63
C GLU A 30 6.44 -7.83 -9.23
N ALA A 31 7.15 -7.53 -10.33
CA ALA A 31 8.07 -8.49 -10.97
C ALA A 31 9.27 -8.88 -10.10
N ILE A 32 9.79 -7.98 -9.27
CA ILE A 32 10.85 -8.31 -8.29
C ILE A 32 10.34 -9.27 -7.22
N ILE A 33 9.08 -9.14 -6.79
CA ILE A 33 8.50 -9.90 -5.69
C ILE A 33 8.06 -11.30 -6.13
N VAL A 34 7.32 -11.38 -7.25
CA VAL A 34 6.66 -12.63 -7.69
C VAL A 34 7.13 -13.14 -9.05
N GLY A 35 8.15 -12.50 -9.63
CA GLY A 35 8.65 -12.82 -10.97
C GLY A 35 7.80 -12.23 -12.09
N GLU A 36 8.43 -12.06 -13.26
CA GLU A 36 7.79 -11.38 -14.38
C GLU A 36 6.56 -12.11 -14.94
N GLU A 37 6.52 -13.45 -14.89
CA GLU A 37 5.37 -14.21 -15.41
C GLU A 37 4.10 -13.90 -14.62
N VAL A 38 4.19 -13.96 -13.29
CA VAL A 38 3.08 -13.65 -12.39
C VAL A 38 2.74 -12.17 -12.47
N ALA A 39 3.72 -11.28 -12.46
CA ALA A 39 3.49 -9.84 -12.58
C ALA A 39 2.85 -9.44 -13.92
N ARG A 40 3.19 -10.08 -15.05
CA ARG A 40 2.54 -9.82 -16.36
C ARG A 40 1.10 -10.31 -16.43
N SER A 41 0.69 -11.24 -15.56
CA SER A 41 -0.71 -11.64 -15.47
C SER A 41 -1.61 -10.50 -15.00
N SER A 42 -1.04 -9.50 -14.30
CA SER A 42 -1.62 -8.17 -14.10
C SER A 42 -1.74 -7.46 -15.45
N ARG A 43 -2.95 -7.37 -15.99
CA ARG A 43 -3.20 -6.67 -17.26
C ARG A 43 -2.70 -5.22 -17.18
N ARG A 44 -2.05 -4.73 -18.26
CA ARG A 44 -1.68 -3.30 -18.46
C ARG A 44 -2.82 -2.34 -18.14
N SER A 45 -4.06 -2.79 -18.37
CA SER A 45 -5.25 -2.20 -17.77
C SER A 45 -5.92 -3.21 -16.85
N ARG A 46 -6.01 -2.87 -15.56
CA ARG A 46 -6.79 -3.64 -14.59
C ARG A 46 -8.27 -3.71 -15.04
N PRO A 47 -8.93 -4.87 -14.90
CA PRO A 47 -10.34 -5.02 -15.25
C PRO A 47 -11.24 -4.30 -14.22
N ARG A 48 -12.52 -4.09 -14.54
CA ARG A 48 -13.46 -3.30 -13.69
C ARG A 48 -13.68 -3.91 -12.31
N ASP A 49 -13.53 -5.22 -12.20
CA ASP A 49 -13.62 -6.01 -10.97
C ASP A 49 -12.29 -6.11 -10.20
N TRP A 50 -11.22 -5.46 -10.66
CA TRP A 50 -9.98 -5.39 -9.91
C TRP A 50 -10.22 -4.80 -8.51
N PRO A 51 -9.64 -5.38 -7.44
CA PRO A 51 -8.60 -6.42 -7.42
C PRO A 51 -9.07 -7.89 -7.41
N ILE A 52 -10.36 -8.17 -7.59
CA ILE A 52 -10.89 -9.54 -7.45
C ILE A 52 -10.21 -10.51 -8.42
N GLY A 53 -9.66 -11.61 -7.88
CA GLY A 53 -9.05 -12.69 -8.67
C GLY A 53 -7.67 -12.37 -9.25
N ASP A 54 -7.06 -11.26 -8.86
CA ASP A 54 -5.72 -10.88 -9.31
C ASP A 54 -4.65 -11.79 -8.68
N ARG A 55 -4.04 -12.64 -9.52
CA ARG A 55 -3.04 -13.63 -9.08
C ARG A 55 -1.78 -12.96 -8.54
N ALA A 56 -1.39 -11.81 -9.08
CA ALA A 56 -0.19 -11.13 -8.65
C ALA A 56 -0.37 -10.55 -7.24
N LEU A 57 -1.51 -9.90 -6.96
CA LEU A 57 -1.78 -9.35 -5.64
C LEU A 57 -1.77 -10.44 -4.56
N ARG A 58 -2.46 -11.56 -4.81
CA ARG A 58 -2.44 -12.70 -3.90
C ARG A 58 -1.03 -13.26 -3.67
N ALA A 59 -0.25 -13.45 -4.74
CA ALA A 59 1.10 -13.98 -4.63
C ALA A 59 2.04 -13.03 -3.87
N ILE A 60 1.85 -11.72 -4.03
CA ILE A 60 2.60 -10.68 -3.29
C ILE A 60 2.22 -10.70 -1.81
N GLU A 61 0.93 -10.78 -1.48
CA GLU A 61 0.46 -10.90 -0.10
C GLU A 61 1.05 -12.13 0.60
N GLU A 62 0.98 -13.29 -0.07
CA GLU A 62 1.54 -14.53 0.45
C GLU A 62 3.07 -14.43 0.60
N GLU A 63 3.79 -13.78 -0.32
CA GLU A 63 5.22 -13.55 -0.19
C GLU A 63 5.56 -12.58 0.95
N ALA A 64 4.81 -11.50 1.10
CA ALA A 64 5.02 -10.54 2.18
C ALA A 64 4.81 -11.17 3.55
N GLU A 65 3.76 -11.99 3.72
CA GLU A 65 3.53 -12.75 4.96
C GLU A 65 4.65 -13.77 5.22
N ARG A 66 5.12 -14.49 4.19
CA ARG A 66 6.28 -15.41 4.32
C ARG A 66 7.53 -14.69 4.80
N GLN A 67 7.87 -13.56 4.17
CA GLN A 67 9.04 -12.77 4.53
C GLN A 67 8.92 -12.17 5.93
N MET A 68 7.73 -11.67 6.30
CA MET A 68 7.49 -11.14 7.65
C MET A 68 7.61 -12.24 8.72
N ALA A 69 7.06 -13.43 8.47
CA ALA A 69 7.18 -14.56 9.39
C ALA A 69 8.65 -14.98 9.60
N ALA A 70 9.42 -15.06 8.51
CA ALA A 70 10.85 -15.37 8.58
C ALA A 70 11.62 -14.31 9.39
N ALA A 71 11.36 -13.02 9.15
CA ALA A 71 11.95 -11.92 9.90
C ALA A 71 11.57 -11.96 11.39
N GLN A 72 10.32 -12.28 11.73
CA GLN A 72 9.87 -12.42 13.12
C GLN A 72 10.56 -13.56 13.85
N VAL A 73 10.79 -14.70 13.18
CA VAL A 73 11.55 -15.83 13.76
C VAL A 73 12.99 -15.41 14.05
N GLY A 74 13.66 -14.73 13.12
CA GLY A 74 15.02 -14.24 13.33
C GLY A 74 15.12 -13.21 14.46
N LEU A 75 14.18 -12.25 14.50
CA LEU A 75 14.10 -11.26 15.58
C LEU A 75 13.83 -11.90 16.94
N ALA A 76 12.96 -12.91 17.01
CA ALA A 76 12.65 -13.63 18.25
C ALA A 76 13.82 -14.49 18.75
N ARG A 77 14.65 -15.00 17.83
CA ARG A 77 15.90 -15.71 18.15
C ARG A 77 17.00 -14.76 18.67
N GLY A 78 16.84 -13.45 18.45
CA GLY A 78 17.83 -12.45 18.83
C GLY A 78 18.92 -12.23 17.77
N ASP A 79 18.63 -12.53 16.51
CA ASP A 79 19.56 -12.27 15.41
C ASP A 79 19.92 -10.78 15.34
N ALA A 80 21.19 -10.50 15.09
CA ALA A 80 21.66 -9.14 14.88
C ALA A 80 21.26 -8.66 13.48
N TYR A 81 20.40 -7.64 13.43
CA TYR A 81 20.06 -6.91 12.23
C TYR A 81 20.63 -5.50 12.30
N THR A 82 21.25 -5.07 11.21
CA THR A 82 21.64 -3.67 11.00
C THR A 82 20.42 -2.77 10.94
N ASP A 83 20.60 -1.46 11.11
CA ASP A 83 19.49 -0.50 11.00
C ASP A 83 18.83 -0.54 9.61
N ALA A 84 19.63 -0.68 8.55
CA ALA A 84 19.13 -0.83 7.18
C ALA A 84 18.24 -2.07 7.03
N GLU A 85 18.62 -3.21 7.60
CA GLU A 85 17.79 -4.42 7.56
C GLU A 85 16.52 -4.28 8.39
N ARG A 86 16.57 -3.56 9.52
CA ARG A 86 15.38 -3.24 10.32
C ARG A 86 14.42 -2.35 9.54
N ASP A 87 14.93 -1.42 8.74
CA ASP A 87 14.13 -0.57 7.87
C ASP A 87 13.40 -1.38 6.78
N LEU A 88 14.10 -2.36 6.16
CA LEU A 88 13.49 -3.30 5.22
C LEU A 88 12.36 -4.11 5.87
N ILE A 89 12.61 -4.68 7.06
CA ILE A 89 11.59 -5.42 7.81
C ILE A 89 10.41 -4.51 8.15
N ARG A 90 10.65 -3.25 8.52
CA ARG A 90 9.60 -2.28 8.82
C ARG A 90 8.73 -1.98 7.59
N GLY A 91 9.33 -1.87 6.40
CA GLY A 91 8.60 -1.71 5.14
C GLY A 91 7.65 -2.88 4.87
N VAL A 92 8.14 -4.11 5.05
CA VAL A 92 7.33 -5.33 4.89
C VAL A 92 6.21 -5.41 5.93
N ALA A 93 6.53 -5.07 7.19
CA ALA A 93 5.56 -4.97 8.28
C ALA A 93 4.39 -4.03 7.95
N LEU A 94 4.68 -2.86 7.36
CA LEU A 94 3.65 -1.91 6.93
C LEU A 94 2.74 -2.50 5.85
N TYR A 95 3.34 -3.12 4.82
CA TYR A 95 2.59 -3.74 3.73
C TYR A 95 1.70 -4.89 4.23
N VAL A 96 2.25 -5.79 5.05
CA VAL A 96 1.51 -6.91 5.65
C VAL A 96 0.35 -6.41 6.50
N LEU A 97 0.58 -5.42 7.38
CA LEU A 97 -0.48 -4.87 8.22
C LEU A 97 -1.59 -4.22 7.37
N TYR A 98 -1.23 -3.55 6.27
CA TYR A 98 -2.22 -3.01 5.34
C TYR A 98 -3.06 -4.13 4.71
N CYS A 99 -2.43 -5.16 4.15
CA CYS A 99 -3.12 -6.27 3.48
C CYS A 99 -4.09 -7.01 4.40
N ARG A 100 -3.72 -7.19 5.69
CA ARG A 100 -4.58 -7.84 6.69
C ARG A 100 -5.91 -7.13 6.94
N TYR A 101 -5.97 -5.82 6.67
CA TYR A 101 -7.16 -5.00 6.91
C TYR A 101 -7.72 -4.36 5.64
N ASP A 102 -7.20 -4.70 4.44
CA ASP A 102 -7.66 -4.12 3.17
C ASP A 102 -9.16 -4.36 2.95
N ALA A 103 -9.62 -5.57 3.27
CA ALA A 103 -11.02 -5.98 3.11
C ALA A 103 -11.95 -5.22 4.05
N GLU A 104 -11.63 -5.15 5.34
CA GLU A 104 -12.42 -4.44 6.35
C GLU A 104 -12.43 -2.93 6.10
N LEU A 105 -11.29 -2.36 5.69
CA LEU A 105 -11.22 -0.96 5.25
C LEU A 105 -12.10 -0.74 4.04
N HIS A 106 -12.04 -1.61 3.04
CA HIS A 106 -12.85 -1.50 1.83
C HIS A 106 -14.34 -1.52 2.15
N GLU A 107 -14.78 -2.52 2.91
CA GLU A 107 -16.17 -2.70 3.31
C GLU A 107 -16.68 -1.46 4.05
N TRP A 108 -15.89 -0.94 4.99
CA TRP A 108 -16.25 0.27 5.72
C TRP A 108 -16.30 1.52 4.83
N ILE A 109 -15.38 1.65 3.87
CA ILE A 109 -15.34 2.78 2.91
C ILE A 109 -16.54 2.78 1.97
N THR A 110 -17.01 1.60 1.56
CA THR A 110 -18.11 1.47 0.57
C THR A 110 -19.48 1.21 1.17
N SER A 111 -19.58 1.16 2.50
CA SER A 111 -20.87 0.96 3.17
C SER A 111 -21.77 2.19 3.02
N ASP A 112 -23.04 1.97 2.69
CA ASP A 112 -24.07 3.02 2.62
C ASP A 112 -24.52 3.51 4.01
N ALA A 113 -24.26 2.73 5.06
CA ALA A 113 -24.59 3.04 6.44
C ALA A 113 -23.42 2.64 7.35
N PRO A 114 -22.28 3.37 7.27
CA PRO A 114 -21.17 3.10 8.16
C PRO A 114 -21.62 3.39 9.60
N GLY A 115 -21.36 2.45 10.52
CA GLY A 115 -21.59 2.69 11.93
C GLY A 115 -20.71 3.85 12.44
N ASP A 116 -21.12 4.46 13.54
CA ASP A 116 -20.40 5.61 14.15
C ASP A 116 -18.98 5.26 14.63
N THR A 117 -18.68 3.95 14.75
CA THR A 117 -17.39 3.43 15.25
C THR A 117 -16.81 2.35 14.34
N VAL A 118 -15.49 2.30 14.23
CA VAL A 118 -14.76 1.26 13.49
C VAL A 118 -14.65 -0.01 14.34
N ALA A 119 -15.44 -1.05 14.02
CA ALA A 119 -15.52 -2.28 14.81
C ALA A 119 -14.19 -3.05 14.91
N PHE A 120 -13.33 -2.98 13.87
CA PHE A 120 -12.07 -3.72 13.80
C PHE A 120 -10.85 -2.94 14.30
N TYR A 121 -11.01 -1.68 14.76
CA TYR A 121 -9.88 -0.86 15.18
C TYR A 121 -9.10 -1.45 16.37
N GLY A 122 -9.79 -2.11 17.31
CA GLY A 122 -9.15 -2.80 18.43
C GLY A 122 -8.25 -3.96 17.98
N ALA A 123 -8.68 -4.73 16.97
CA ALA A 123 -7.85 -5.77 16.37
C ALA A 123 -6.64 -5.16 15.66
N PHE A 124 -6.85 -4.10 14.88
CA PHE A 124 -5.79 -3.37 14.19
C PHE A 124 -4.72 -2.86 15.17
N GLN A 125 -5.12 -2.26 16.29
CA GLN A 125 -4.20 -1.78 17.31
C GLN A 125 -3.36 -2.91 17.91
N ASN A 126 -3.98 -4.07 18.17
CA ASN A 126 -3.25 -5.23 18.68
C ASN A 126 -2.21 -5.74 17.67
N ASP A 127 -2.57 -5.81 16.39
CA ASP A 127 -1.65 -6.28 15.35
C ASP A 127 -0.55 -5.28 15.03
N PHE A 128 -0.83 -3.99 15.07
CA PHE A 128 0.18 -2.93 15.04
C PHE A 128 1.23 -3.16 16.13
N CYS A 129 0.80 -3.33 17.38
CA CYS A 129 1.71 -3.55 18.51
C CYS A 129 2.53 -4.84 18.36
N LYS A 130 1.94 -5.91 17.79
CA LYS A 130 2.68 -7.17 17.55
C LYS A 130 3.72 -7.01 16.44
N VAL A 131 3.32 -6.45 15.30
CA VAL A 131 4.16 -6.35 14.10
C VAL A 131 5.34 -5.41 14.32
N PHE A 132 5.15 -4.28 15.00
CA PHE A 132 6.20 -3.28 15.21
C PHE A 132 7.00 -3.45 16.52
N ARG A 133 6.71 -4.46 17.35
CA ARG A 133 7.37 -4.69 18.65
C ARG A 133 8.90 -4.64 18.59
N SER A 134 9.49 -5.23 17.55
CA SER A 134 10.93 -5.46 17.45
C SER A 134 11.65 -4.53 16.47
N VAL A 135 10.92 -3.77 15.66
CA VAL A 135 11.49 -2.88 14.62
C VAL A 135 11.08 -1.41 14.77
N ALA A 136 10.22 -1.11 15.75
CA ALA A 136 9.55 0.17 15.97
C ALA A 136 8.69 0.62 14.77
N PRO A 137 7.58 1.34 15.01
CA PRO A 137 6.83 1.96 13.92
C PRO A 137 7.63 3.10 13.29
N PRO A 138 7.32 3.49 12.05
CA PRO A 138 7.96 4.64 11.42
C PRO A 138 7.61 5.94 12.17
N ALA A 139 8.54 6.89 12.20
CA ALA A 139 8.36 8.14 12.96
C ALA A 139 7.15 8.98 12.49
N TRP A 140 6.78 8.89 11.21
CA TRP A 140 5.63 9.59 10.62
C TRP A 140 4.28 8.91 10.90
N ALA A 141 4.27 7.70 11.45
CA ALA A 141 3.07 7.02 11.93
C ALA A 141 3.43 6.22 13.19
N ALA A 142 3.82 6.95 14.23
CA ALA A 142 4.31 6.40 15.48
C ALA A 142 3.20 5.70 16.28
N THR A 143 1.94 6.07 16.03
CA THR A 143 0.77 5.52 16.72
C THR A 143 -0.11 4.67 15.79
N PRO A 144 -0.87 3.71 16.36
CA PRO A 144 -1.88 2.97 15.59
C PRO A 144 -2.89 3.89 14.90
N ALA A 145 -3.30 4.98 15.55
CA ALA A 145 -4.30 5.91 15.01
C ALA A 145 -3.80 6.63 13.75
N GLU A 146 -2.55 7.09 13.76
CA GLU A 146 -1.93 7.76 12.60
C GLU A 146 -1.80 6.81 11.41
N LEU A 147 -1.32 5.58 11.66
CA LEU A 147 -1.18 4.59 10.60
C LEU A 147 -2.55 4.15 10.05
N PHE A 148 -3.54 3.97 10.93
CA PHE A 148 -4.90 3.63 10.54
C PHE A 148 -5.51 4.70 9.64
N ALA A 149 -5.37 5.98 10.03
CA ALA A 149 -5.86 7.10 9.24
C ALA A 149 -5.23 7.13 7.84
N LEU A 150 -3.93 6.85 7.74
CA LEU A 150 -3.25 6.72 6.45
C LEU A 150 -3.83 5.57 5.63
N PHE A 151 -3.92 4.37 6.18
CA PHE A 151 -4.44 3.21 5.46
C PHE A 151 -5.86 3.45 4.95
N PHE A 152 -6.70 4.08 5.76
CA PHE A 152 -8.04 4.49 5.36
C PHE A 152 -8.01 5.46 4.17
N GLN A 153 -7.19 6.52 4.22
CA GLN A 153 -7.08 7.50 3.15
C GLN A 153 -6.55 6.87 1.86
N THR A 154 -5.49 6.06 1.95
CA THR A 154 -4.90 5.32 0.83
C THR A 154 -5.91 4.37 0.20
N ARG A 155 -6.58 3.53 0.99
CA ARG A 155 -7.57 2.56 0.49
C ARG A 155 -8.75 3.25 -0.19
N ARG A 156 -9.21 4.36 0.39
CA ARG A 156 -10.29 5.18 -0.13
C ARG A 156 -9.90 5.80 -1.48
N ALA A 157 -8.70 6.36 -1.56
CA ALA A 157 -8.19 6.93 -2.80
C ALA A 157 -8.04 5.87 -3.90
N VAL A 158 -7.49 4.68 -3.60
CA VAL A 158 -7.43 3.57 -4.55
C VAL A 158 -8.82 3.24 -5.08
N HIS A 159 -9.82 3.08 -4.19
CA HIS A 159 -11.18 2.76 -4.59
C HIS A 159 -11.76 3.80 -5.54
N PHE A 160 -11.78 5.08 -5.14
CA PHE A 160 -12.43 6.12 -5.94
C PHE A 160 -11.67 6.45 -7.22
N VAL A 161 -10.34 6.53 -7.20
CA VAL A 161 -9.56 6.78 -8.42
C VAL A 161 -9.76 5.64 -9.42
N PHE A 162 -9.79 4.39 -8.94
CA PHE A 162 -9.98 3.24 -9.83
C PHE A 162 -11.40 3.15 -10.41
N HIS A 163 -12.42 3.28 -9.57
CA HIS A 163 -13.80 3.01 -9.96
C HIS A 163 -14.52 4.19 -10.60
N GLN A 164 -14.06 5.43 -10.37
CA GLN A 164 -14.68 6.63 -10.94
C GLN A 164 -14.02 7.07 -12.25
N ILE A 165 -12.76 6.70 -12.51
CA ILE A 165 -12.06 7.00 -13.77
C ILE A 165 -12.10 5.76 -14.67
N LEU A 166 -13.18 5.70 -15.46
CA LEU A 166 -13.53 4.54 -16.28
C LEU A 166 -12.65 4.39 -17.53
N GLY A 167 -12.63 3.16 -18.05
CA GLY A 167 -11.97 2.82 -19.31
C GLY A 167 -10.61 2.15 -19.11
N THR A 168 -10.15 1.46 -20.14
CA THR A 168 -8.92 0.65 -20.13
C THR A 168 -7.80 1.21 -21.01
N SER A 169 -8.01 2.42 -21.54
CA SER A 169 -7.06 3.08 -22.43
C SER A 169 -5.82 3.56 -21.67
N LEU A 170 -4.73 3.78 -22.40
CA LEU A 170 -3.53 4.40 -21.84
C LEU A 170 -3.81 5.81 -21.27
N ALA A 171 -4.76 6.55 -21.87
CA ALA A 171 -5.17 7.85 -21.37
C ALA A 171 -5.85 7.75 -19.99
N ALA A 172 -6.77 6.79 -19.82
CA ALA A 172 -7.42 6.55 -18.52
C ALA A 172 -6.41 6.09 -17.45
N ALA A 173 -5.46 5.23 -17.82
CA ALA A 173 -4.40 4.81 -16.91
C ALA A 173 -3.51 5.99 -16.47
N LYS A 174 -3.10 6.85 -17.41
CA LYS A 174 -2.32 8.07 -17.11
C LYS A 174 -3.11 9.03 -16.22
N LEU A 175 -4.39 9.23 -16.49
CA LEU A 175 -5.25 10.09 -15.67
C LEU A 175 -5.35 9.56 -14.23
N ARG A 176 -5.55 8.26 -14.03
CA ARG A 176 -5.54 7.66 -12.68
C ARG A 176 -4.22 7.87 -11.96
N ALA A 177 -3.09 7.70 -12.66
CA ALA A 177 -1.77 7.95 -12.09
C ALA A 177 -1.58 9.41 -11.68
N SER A 178 -1.95 10.37 -12.53
CA SER A 178 -1.82 11.80 -12.22
C SER A 178 -2.77 12.26 -11.11
N VAL A 179 -3.99 11.73 -11.04
CA VAL A 179 -4.92 12.02 -9.94
C VAL A 179 -4.35 11.49 -8.62
N TRP A 180 -3.79 10.28 -8.60
CA TRP A 180 -3.11 9.76 -7.42
C TRP A 180 -1.95 10.65 -6.96
N GLU A 181 -1.09 11.08 -7.89
CA GLU A 181 0.02 11.98 -7.60
C GLU A 181 -0.44 13.35 -7.09
N SER A 182 -1.62 13.82 -7.48
CA SER A 182 -2.20 15.03 -6.91
C SER A 182 -2.62 14.87 -5.44
N LEU A 183 -3.00 13.64 -5.02
CA LEU A 183 -3.42 13.33 -3.65
C LEU A 183 -2.23 13.09 -2.71
N PHE A 184 -1.23 12.33 -3.16
CA PHE A 184 -0.12 11.84 -2.32
C PHE A 184 1.27 12.32 -2.77
N THR A 185 1.33 13.26 -3.72
CA THR A 185 2.57 13.70 -4.40
C THR A 185 3.27 12.56 -5.17
N HIS A 186 4.35 12.86 -5.91
CA HIS A 186 5.19 11.83 -6.54
C HIS A 186 6.02 11.04 -5.52
N GLU A 187 6.23 11.60 -4.33
CA GLU A 187 7.05 11.04 -3.25
C GLU A 187 6.17 10.84 -2.01
N PRO A 188 5.52 9.68 -1.87
CA PRO A 188 4.58 9.40 -0.79
C PRO A 188 5.17 9.65 0.61
N TRP A 189 6.48 9.45 0.76
CA TRP A 189 7.21 9.76 2.00
C TRP A 189 7.17 11.26 2.35
N ARG A 190 7.24 12.15 1.35
CA ARG A 190 7.09 13.60 1.56
C ARG A 190 5.67 13.97 1.97
N TYR A 191 4.67 13.28 1.43
CA TYR A 191 3.28 13.45 1.87
C TYR A 191 3.14 13.14 3.36
N LEU A 192 3.70 12.02 3.82
CA LEU A 192 3.59 11.57 5.21
C LEU A 192 4.29 12.50 6.19
N VAL A 193 5.42 13.08 5.80
CA VAL A 193 6.21 13.98 6.66
C VAL A 193 5.65 15.42 6.68
N HIS A 194 5.06 15.89 5.58
CA HIS A 194 4.76 17.33 5.42
C HIS A 194 3.28 17.69 5.25
N LEU A 195 2.43 16.75 4.84
CA LEU A 195 1.04 17.01 4.44
C LEU A 195 -0.01 16.28 5.28
N GLN A 196 0.41 15.49 6.27
CA GLN A 196 -0.50 14.88 7.24
C GLN A 196 -1.37 15.97 7.91
N GLY A 197 -2.70 15.83 7.78
CA GLY A 197 -3.68 16.80 8.30
C GLY A 197 -3.90 18.06 7.45
N ARG A 198 -3.15 18.24 6.35
CA ARG A 198 -3.16 19.47 5.53
C ARG A 198 -3.68 19.26 4.10
N MET A 199 -4.25 18.09 3.80
CA MET A 199 -4.75 17.78 2.44
C MET A 199 -5.77 18.79 1.90
N HIS A 200 -6.54 19.45 2.77
CA HIS A 200 -7.51 20.48 2.38
C HIS A 200 -6.85 21.74 1.77
N GLU A 201 -5.53 21.90 1.89
CA GLU A 201 -4.78 23.04 1.37
C GLU A 201 -4.37 22.86 -0.11
N ALA A 202 -4.43 21.65 -0.66
CA ALA A 202 -4.04 21.34 -2.04
C ALA A 202 -5.27 20.96 -2.88
N GLY A 203 -5.64 21.83 -3.83
CA GLY A 203 -6.72 21.55 -4.78
C GLY A 203 -6.23 20.83 -6.04
N THR A 204 -6.99 19.85 -6.52
CA THR A 204 -6.77 19.20 -7.82
C THR A 204 -7.64 19.85 -8.89
N LEU A 205 -7.02 20.41 -9.93
CA LEU A 205 -7.71 20.93 -11.12
C LEU A 205 -7.60 19.91 -12.27
N ILE A 206 -8.74 19.45 -12.77
CA ILE A 206 -8.83 18.55 -13.93
C ILE A 206 -9.34 19.35 -15.13
N LEU A 207 -8.62 19.30 -16.25
CA LEU A 207 -8.94 20.03 -17.49
C LEU A 207 -9.18 19.04 -18.64
N GLY A 208 -10.23 19.27 -19.42
CA GLY A 208 -10.58 18.46 -20.58
C GLY A 208 -11.73 19.06 -21.40
N PRO A 209 -11.93 18.61 -22.65
CA PRO A 209 -13.13 18.94 -23.43
C PRO A 209 -14.42 18.52 -22.72
N SER A 210 -15.54 19.14 -23.07
CA SER A 210 -16.84 18.73 -22.53
C SER A 210 -17.15 17.26 -22.85
N GLY A 211 -17.62 16.51 -21.85
CA GLY A 211 -18.03 15.11 -22.00
C GLY A 211 -16.91 14.07 -21.83
N THR A 212 -15.71 14.45 -21.40
CA THR A 212 -14.61 13.51 -21.16
C THR A 212 -14.56 12.90 -19.77
N GLY A 213 -15.50 13.27 -18.89
CA GLY A 213 -15.37 13.05 -17.44
C GLY A 213 -14.21 13.85 -16.88
#